data_AF-A0A939KNY0-F1
#
_entry.id   AF-A0A939KNY0-F1
#
_cell.length_a   1.000
_cell.length_b   1.000
_cell.length_c   1.000
_cell.angle_alpha   90.00
_cell.angle_beta   90.00
_cell.angle_gamma   90.00
#
_symmetry.space_group_name_H-M   'P 1'
#
loop_
_entity.id
_entity.type
_entity.pdbx_description
1 polymer ?
#
loop_
_entity_poly.entity_id
_entity_poly.type
_entity_poly.pdbx_seq_one_letter_code
_entity_poly.pdbx_strand_id
1 'polypeptide(L)'
;MLDYPRESKQAPQKAGKGPDIILVSSVSVAYYGFLFAGILVPAMLASPAVLGIPWSFLLGASLLIFLIVSTGIYVLVSNAQDGHHDG
;
A
#
# COMPACT_ATOMS: atom_id res chain seq x y z
N MET A 1 10.36 34.84 30.93
CA MET A 1 10.87 34.28 29.66
C MET A 1 9.79 33.39 29.10
N LEU A 2 9.21 33.74 27.95
CA LEU A 2 8.19 32.92 27.28
C LEU A 2 8.92 31.85 26.45
N ASP A 3 8.79 30.59 26.86
CA ASP A 3 9.20 29.45 26.05
C ASP A 3 8.21 29.26 24.91
N TYR A 4 8.63 29.64 23.69
CA TYR A 4 7.89 29.28 22.49
C TYR A 4 8.09 27.78 22.20
N PRO A 5 7.03 27.02 21.87
CA PRO A 5 7.20 25.66 21.39
C PRO A 5 8.00 25.72 20.08
N ARG A 6 9.15 25.03 20.05
CA ARG A 6 9.92 24.85 18.83
C ARG A 6 9.00 24.20 17.80
N GLU A 7 8.73 24.91 16.71
CA GLU A 7 8.16 24.31 15.51
C GLU A 7 8.99 23.06 15.21
N SER A 8 8.35 21.89 15.30
CA SER A 8 8.86 20.66 14.73
C SER A 8 8.95 20.90 13.24
N LYS A 9 10.11 21.38 12.77
CA LYS A 9 10.51 21.27 11.38
C LYS A 9 10.45 19.78 11.06
N GLN A 10 9.31 19.35 10.54
CA GLN A 10 9.12 18.06 9.92
C GLN A 10 10.17 18.04 8.81
N ALA A 11 11.30 17.37 9.10
CA ALA A 11 12.34 17.18 8.11
C ALA A 11 11.64 16.62 6.86
N PRO A 12 11.94 17.13 5.66
CA PRO A 12 11.37 16.56 4.45
C PRO A 12 11.75 15.09 4.48
N GLN A 13 10.76 14.21 4.66
CA GLN A 13 10.98 12.77 4.54
C GLN A 13 11.56 12.59 3.16
N LYS A 14 12.88 12.34 3.10
CA LYS A 14 13.54 11.93 1.87
C LYS A 14 12.80 10.65 1.49
N ALA A 15 11.94 10.73 0.47
CA ALA A 15 11.20 9.61 -0.08
C ALA A 15 12.12 8.38 -0.06
N GLY A 16 11.73 7.37 0.75
CA GLY A 16 12.61 6.29 1.16
C GLY A 16 13.09 5.54 -0.08
N LYS A 17 14.39 5.55 -0.35
CA LYS A 17 14.94 5.11 -1.65
C LYS A 17 14.84 3.60 -1.94
N GLY A 18 14.27 2.79 -1.06
CA GLY A 18 14.18 1.33 -1.25
C GLY A 18 12.79 0.77 -0.96
N PRO A 19 12.46 0.49 0.31
CA PRO A 19 11.21 -0.20 0.67
C PRO A 19 9.96 0.63 0.36
N ASP A 20 10.06 1.95 0.45
CA ASP A 20 8.95 2.89 0.22
C ASP A 20 8.53 2.90 -1.27
N ILE A 21 9.50 2.96 -2.18
CA ILE A 21 9.25 2.91 -3.63
C ILE A 21 8.66 1.55 -4.03
N ILE A 22 9.14 0.44 -3.46
CA ILE A 22 8.63 -0.90 -3.76
C ILE A 22 7.18 -1.03 -3.28
N LEU A 23 6.86 -0.53 -2.08
CA LEU A 23 5.50 -0.54 -1.55
C LEU A 23 4.56 0.30 -2.42
N VAL A 24 4.93 1.56 -2.68
CA VAL A 24 4.12 2.48 -3.49
C VAL A 24 3.91 1.95 -4.89
N SER A 25 4.95 1.39 -5.53
CA SER A 25 4.84 0.80 -6.85
C SER A 25 3.93 -0.43 -6.85
N SER A 26 4.04 -1.30 -5.84
CA SER A 26 3.23 -2.53 -5.75
C SER A 26 1.75 -2.21 -5.54
N VAL A 27 1.44 -1.26 -4.67
CA VAL A 27 0.07 -0.79 -4.43
C VAL A 27 -0.49 -0.12 -5.68
N SER A 28 0.32 0.70 -6.36
CA SER A 28 -0.09 1.38 -7.60
C SER A 28 -0.39 0.38 -8.72
N VAL A 29 0.47 -0.61 -8.95
CA VAL A 29 0.26 -1.65 -9.97
C VAL A 29 -0.99 -2.46 -9.68
N ALA A 30 -1.21 -2.86 -8.42
CA ALA A 30 -2.41 -3.58 -8.03
C ALA A 30 -3.68 -2.75 -8.30
N TYR A 31 -3.68 -1.48 -7.85
CA TYR A 31 -4.83 -0.59 -7.99
C TYR A 31 -5.15 -0.28 -9.46
N TYR A 32 -4.15 0.13 -10.24
CA TYR A 32 -4.36 0.44 -11.66
C TYR A 32 -4.67 -0.82 -12.48
N GLY A 33 -4.10 -1.97 -12.13
CA GLY A 33 -4.45 -3.25 -12.75
C GLY A 33 -5.91 -3.62 -12.53
N PHE A 34 -6.42 -3.40 -11.32
CA PHE A 34 -7.84 -3.62 -11.00
C PHE A 34 -8.75 -2.66 -11.77
N LEU A 35 -8.42 -1.37 -11.82
CA LEU A 35 -9.17 -0.39 -12.61
C LEU A 35 -9.17 -0.73 -14.10
N PHE A 36 -8.02 -1.14 -14.63
CA PHE A 36 -7.88 -1.54 -16.02
C PHE A 36 -8.72 -2.77 -16.36
N ALA A 37 -8.75 -3.77 -15.47
CA ALA A 37 -9.66 -4.91 -15.59
C ALA A 37 -11.13 -4.46 -15.56
N GLY A 38 -11.45 -3.46 -14.72
CA GLY A 38 -12.74 -2.77 -14.65
C GLY A 38 -13.24 -2.26 -15.99
N ILE A 39 -12.34 -1.66 -16.76
CA ILE A 39 -12.64 -1.03 -18.04
C ILE A 39 -12.70 -2.07 -19.18
N LEU A 40 -11.78 -3.03 -19.19
CA LEU A 40 -11.64 -3.98 -20.30
C LEU A 40 -12.64 -5.13 -20.26
N VAL A 41 -12.97 -5.62 -19.07
CA VAL A 41 -13.82 -6.82 -18.92
C VAL A 41 -14.92 -6.62 -17.87
N PRO A 42 -15.76 -5.56 -18.00
CA PRO A 42 -16.78 -5.24 -17.01
C PRO A 42 -17.80 -6.37 -16.81
N ALA A 43 -18.13 -7.09 -17.89
CA ALA A 43 -19.05 -8.23 -17.83
C ALA A 43 -18.49 -9.41 -17.01
N MET A 44 -17.18 -9.67 -17.10
CA MET A 44 -16.54 -10.71 -16.28
C MET A 44 -16.49 -10.30 -14.81
N LEU A 45 -16.22 -9.02 -14.53
CA LEU A 45 -16.18 -8.51 -13.16
C LEU A 45 -17.54 -8.51 -12.46
N ALA A 46 -18.61 -8.28 -13.22
CA ALA A 46 -19.98 -8.39 -12.73
C ALA A 46 -20.46 -9.84 -12.63
N SER A 47 -19.81 -10.78 -13.32
CA SER A 47 -20.21 -12.18 -13.29
C SER A 47 -19.93 -12.83 -11.92
N PRO A 48 -20.81 -13.74 -11.47
CA PRO A 48 -20.61 -14.45 -10.22
C PRO A 48 -19.39 -15.37 -10.34
N ALA A 49 -18.49 -15.26 -9.37
CA ALA A 49 -17.29 -16.07 -9.26
C ALA A 49 -17.54 -17.32 -8.41
N VAL A 50 -17.75 -17.12 -7.11
CA VAL A 50 -17.89 -18.20 -6.11
C VAL A 50 -19.05 -17.86 -5.20
N LEU A 51 -19.95 -18.82 -4.97
CA LEU A 51 -21.12 -18.66 -4.07
C LEU A 51 -22.00 -17.43 -4.40
N GLY A 52 -22.07 -17.04 -5.69
CA GLY A 52 -22.82 -15.86 -6.13
C GLY A 52 -22.12 -14.52 -5.89
N ILE A 53 -20.92 -14.51 -5.32
CA ILE A 53 -20.11 -13.31 -5.11
C ILE A 53 -19.45 -12.91 -6.44
N PRO A 54 -19.58 -11.65 -6.90
CA PRO A 54 -18.99 -11.22 -8.16
C PRO A 54 -17.46 -11.13 -8.09
N TRP A 55 -16.80 -11.31 -9.23
CA TRP A 55 -15.33 -11.20 -9.34
C TRP A 55 -14.80 -9.85 -8.86
N SER A 56 -15.53 -8.77 -9.09
CA SER A 56 -15.19 -7.42 -8.61
C SER A 56 -15.01 -7.38 -7.09
N PHE A 57 -15.88 -8.08 -6.35
CA PHE A 57 -15.82 -8.13 -4.90
C PHE A 57 -14.63 -8.97 -4.41
N LEU A 58 -14.41 -10.15 -5.01
CA LEU A 58 -13.26 -11.00 -4.65
C LEU A 58 -11.92 -10.31 -4.93
N LEU A 59 -11.79 -9.68 -6.09
CA LEU A 59 -10.58 -8.96 -6.47
C LEU A 59 -10.38 -7.72 -5.59
N GLY A 60 -11.44 -6.95 -5.30
CA GLY A 60 -11.37 -5.82 -4.37
C GLY A 60 -10.95 -6.26 -2.96
N ALA A 61 -11.52 -7.34 -2.43
CA ALA A 61 -11.15 -7.91 -1.14
C ALA A 61 -9.70 -8.39 -1.13
N SER A 62 -9.24 -9.05 -2.20
CA SER A 62 -7.85 -9.48 -2.34
C SER A 62 -6.87 -8.30 -2.35
N LEU A 63 -7.28 -7.18 -2.95
CA LEU A 63 -6.48 -5.95 -3.01
C LEU A 63 -6.32 -5.32 -1.63
N LEU A 64 -7.37 -5.35 -0.80
CA LEU A 64 -7.30 -4.91 0.59
C LEU A 64 -6.38 -5.79 1.43
N ILE A 65 -6.49 -7.12 1.29
CA ILE A 65 -5.58 -8.06 1.98
C ILE A 65 -4.14 -7.79 1.57
N PHE A 66 -3.89 -7.65 0.26
CA PHE A 66 -2.57 -7.33 -0.26
C PHE A 66 -2.01 -6.02 0.32
N LEU A 67 -2.84 -4.98 0.43
CA LEU A 67 -2.45 -3.71 1.03
C LEU A 67 -2.05 -3.85 2.50
N ILE A 68 -2.84 -4.59 3.29
CA ILE A 68 -2.57 -4.83 4.71
C ILE A 68 -1.26 -5.61 4.88
N VAL A 69 -1.09 -6.71 4.12
CA VAL A 69 0.12 -7.53 4.17
C VAL A 69 1.34 -6.74 3.75
N SER A 70 1.25 -5.97 2.66
CA SER A 70 2.35 -5.15 2.17
C SER A 70 2.75 -4.08 3.18
N THR A 71 1.78 -3.47 3.87
CA THR A 71 2.04 -2.50 4.94
C THR A 71 2.72 -3.16 6.14
N GLY A 72 2.27 -4.37 6.54
CA GLY A 72 2.90 -5.13 7.61
C GLY A 72 4.35 -5.50 7.29
N ILE A 73 4.62 -5.98 6.06
CA ILE A 73 5.97 -6.27 5.58
C ILE A 73 6.82 -5.00 5.54
N TYR A 74 6.26 -3.88 5.07
CA TYR A 74 6.96 -2.60 5.05
C TYR A 74 7.42 -2.18 6.46
N VAL A 75 6.55 -2.26 7.46
CA VAL A 75 6.90 -1.94 8.86
C VAL A 75 7.99 -2.88 9.40
N LEU A 76 7.91 -4.18 9.09
CA LEU A 76 8.95 -5.14 9.49
C LEU A 76 10.31 -4.80 8.86
N VAL A 77 10.32 -4.48 7.57
CA VAL A 77 11.54 -4.13 6.84
C VAL A 77 12.11 -2.78 7.31
N SER A 78 11.27 -1.77 7.53
CA SER A 78 11.72 -0.47 8.03
C SER A 78 12.35 -0.61 9.42
N ASN A 79 11.71 -1.36 10.32
CA ASN A 79 12.23 -1.58 11.67
C ASN A 79 13.55 -2.37 11.67
N ALA A 80 13.72 -3.31 10.72
CA ALA A 80 14.97 -4.05 10.57
C ALA A 80 16.12 -3.19 10.04
N GLN A 81 15.83 -2.16 9.23
CA GLN A 81 16.82 -1.21 8.74
C GLN A 81 17.28 -0.25 9.83
N ASP A 82 16.34 0.24 10.66
CA ASP A 82 16.68 1.14 11.77
C ASP A 82 17.56 0.44 12.82
N GLY A 83 17.30 -0.83 13.13
CA GLY A 83 18.13 -1.61 14.06
C GLY A 83 19.56 -1.91 13.59
N HIS A 84 19.86 -1.75 12.30
CA HIS A 84 21.21 -1.92 11.75
C HIS A 84 22.06 -0.63 11.80
N HIS A 85 21.45 0.52 12.08
CA HIS A 85 22.13 1.82 12.14
C HIS A 85 22.61 2.22 13.54
N ASP A 86 22.19 1.48 14.58
CA ASP A 86 22.54 1.71 16.00
C ASP A 86 23.60 0.73 16.56
N GLY A 87 24.25 -0.05 15.70
CA GLY A 87 25.28 -1.06 16.05
C GLY A 87 26.71 -0.66 15.73
#